data_AF-A0A7C8MS99-F1
#
_entry.id   AF-A0A7C8MS99-F1
#
_cell.length_a   1.000
_cell.length_b   1.000
_cell.length_c   1.000
_cell.angle_alpha   90.00
_cell.angle_beta   90.00
_cell.angle_gamma   90.00
#
_symmetry.space_group_name_H-M   'P 1'
#
loop_
_entity.id
_entity.type
_entity.pdbx_description
1 polymer ?
#
loop_
_entity_poly.entity_id
_entity_poly.type
_entity_poly.pdbx_seq_one_letter_code
_entity_poly.pdbx_strand_id
1 'polypeptide(L)'
;METPKFPPPRDEGEKEVLERLVSIQDQLLLRKLDRTTYVRSQDVIGLYDETIHQVKRLNEIRCGKSVEENRGRNNEAPAAYALTSTIKRLLDHLTEADLFSAKDLESMSHTLEHLSGIIHNNATTEAAPWLETLIASRIERCRASLTKLQSKVEHIAEPLRPTAEKLVSILRQMAMINTKSKFSQKDIHKFELQLKEIDDMRKDGNFVDEQGNTLQGSDGVTALLERCQMYTGIVLERGGKFPDKWRPIYDVLIGIRNDLDKLSLTQAWSLRETDLYDFQRQLDKIDESRVDGNWIDDEGQPAELYVQRTLLYLIRRSYGYIYHLMISSEPVSEALLPIYNQLQTLKRCLLEVKNSGGVASVRELYPYSMKLNSIDNMRVDGKFLVADDIPEGQGSVIELLSECFDLNYELRVAAEDASRSQTPDKTPEIR
;
A
#
# COMPACT_ATOMS: atom_id res chain seq x y z
N MET A 1 7.62 -14.77 16.19
CA MET A 1 8.35 -13.67 16.86
C MET A 1 8.18 -13.76 18.38
N GLU A 2 9.16 -13.38 19.22
CA GLU A 2 8.88 -13.14 20.66
C GLU A 2 8.02 -11.88 20.77
N THR A 3 6.84 -12.01 21.37
CA THR A 3 5.99 -10.88 21.76
C THR A 3 6.84 -9.91 22.59
N PRO A 4 6.80 -8.59 22.34
CA PRO A 4 7.60 -7.64 23.11
C PRO A 4 7.38 -7.87 24.61
N LYS A 5 8.46 -8.08 25.38
CA LYS A 5 8.38 -8.10 26.84
C LYS A 5 8.01 -6.69 27.27
N PHE A 6 6.74 -6.49 27.58
CA PHE A 6 6.21 -5.23 28.09
C PHE A 6 6.99 -4.83 29.36
N PRO A 7 7.32 -3.55 29.55
CA PRO A 7 7.93 -3.11 30.79
C PRO A 7 7.00 -3.47 31.96
N PRO A 8 7.53 -4.02 33.07
CA PRO A 8 6.70 -4.37 34.22
C PRO A 8 6.04 -3.10 34.80
N PRO A 9 4.85 -3.24 35.44
CA PRO A 9 4.15 -2.14 36.08
C PRO A 9 5.07 -1.36 37.02
N ARG A 10 5.08 -0.02 36.90
CA ARG A 10 6.02 0.84 37.64
C ARG A 10 5.55 1.15 39.07
N ASP A 11 4.25 1.11 39.34
CA ASP A 11 3.63 1.41 40.63
C ASP A 11 2.45 0.46 40.95
N GLU A 12 1.87 0.57 42.15
CA GLU A 12 0.71 -0.25 42.57
C GLU A 12 -0.55 0.04 41.75
N GLY A 13 -0.73 1.26 41.23
CA GLY A 13 -1.89 1.62 40.40
C GLY A 13 -1.86 0.92 39.04
N GLU A 14 -0.71 0.84 38.40
CA GLU A 14 -0.52 0.09 37.15
C GLU A 14 -0.70 -1.42 37.35
N LYS A 15 -0.34 -1.96 38.53
CA LYS A 15 -0.57 -3.38 38.87
C LYS A 15 -2.07 -3.68 38.97
N GLU A 16 -2.84 -2.84 39.65
CA GLU A 16 -4.29 -3.00 39.74
C GLU A 16 -4.96 -2.97 38.36
N VAL A 17 -4.51 -2.06 37.49
CA VAL A 17 -5.04 -1.98 36.12
C VAL A 17 -4.69 -3.24 35.32
N LEU A 18 -3.45 -3.73 35.43
CA LEU A 18 -3.03 -4.96 34.77
C LEU A 18 -3.85 -6.17 35.25
N GLU A 19 -4.05 -6.32 36.56
CA GLU A 19 -4.87 -7.40 37.13
C GLU A 19 -6.30 -7.39 36.59
N ARG A 20 -6.91 -6.21 36.44
CA ARG A 20 -8.24 -6.07 35.86
C ARG A 20 -8.27 -6.39 34.37
N LEU A 21 -7.27 -5.94 33.60
CA LEU A 21 -7.16 -6.27 32.17
C LEU A 21 -6.96 -7.77 31.93
N VAL A 22 -6.18 -8.44 32.80
CA VAL A 22 -6.01 -9.91 32.77
C VAL A 22 -7.33 -10.60 33.09
N SER A 23 -8.07 -10.14 34.10
CA SER A 23 -9.41 -10.68 34.41
C SER A 23 -10.39 -10.53 33.24
N ILE A 24 -10.39 -9.38 32.56
CA ILE A 24 -11.23 -9.17 31.37
C ILE A 24 -10.82 -10.11 30.23
N GLN A 25 -9.51 -10.27 30.01
CA GLN A 25 -8.98 -11.21 29.02
C GLN A 25 -9.43 -12.65 29.31
N ASP A 26 -9.34 -13.09 30.56
CA ASP A 26 -9.76 -14.42 30.98
C ASP A 26 -11.27 -14.63 30.75
N GLN A 27 -12.09 -13.63 31.07
CA GLN A 27 -13.53 -13.67 30.81
C GLN A 27 -13.87 -13.75 29.31
N LEU A 28 -13.15 -13.01 28.46
CA LEU A 28 -13.31 -13.07 27.01
C LEU A 28 -12.85 -14.42 26.44
N LEU A 29 -11.76 -14.98 26.95
CA LEU A 29 -11.26 -16.30 26.55
C LEU A 29 -12.23 -17.42 26.95
N LEU A 30 -12.79 -17.35 28.15
CA LEU A 30 -13.75 -18.33 28.65
C LEU A 30 -15.04 -18.31 27.80
N ARG A 31 -15.51 -17.11 27.41
CA ARG A 31 -16.65 -16.95 26.47
C ARG A 31 -16.35 -17.40 25.05
N LYS A 32 -15.09 -17.28 24.59
CA LYS A 32 -14.66 -17.78 23.28
C LYS A 32 -14.56 -19.31 23.25
N LEU A 33 -14.22 -19.93 24.38
CA LEU A 33 -14.10 -21.38 24.54
C LEU A 33 -15.46 -22.05 24.77
N ASP A 34 -16.43 -21.35 25.37
CA ASP A 34 -17.80 -21.83 25.51
C ASP A 34 -18.53 -21.82 24.15
N ARG A 35 -18.65 -23.01 23.55
CA ARG A 35 -19.38 -23.23 22.29
C ARG A 35 -20.86 -23.57 22.49
N THR A 36 -21.34 -23.60 23.73
CA THR A 36 -22.70 -24.06 24.06
C THR A 36 -23.74 -22.94 23.97
N THR A 37 -23.32 -21.68 24.01
CA THR A 37 -24.19 -20.51 23.96
C THR A 37 -23.68 -19.49 22.95
N TYR A 38 -24.58 -18.90 22.15
CA TYR A 38 -24.22 -17.81 21.23
C TYR A 38 -23.79 -16.58 22.04
N VAL A 39 -22.59 -16.04 21.78
CA VAL A 39 -22.07 -14.87 22.49
C VAL A 39 -22.95 -13.66 22.17
N ARG A 40 -23.64 -13.13 23.19
CA ARG A 40 -24.50 -11.95 23.04
C ARG A 40 -23.64 -10.69 22.98
N SER A 41 -23.94 -9.80 22.04
CA SER A 41 -23.18 -8.56 21.85
C SER A 41 -23.13 -7.70 23.12
N GLN A 42 -24.21 -7.67 23.91
CA GLN A 42 -24.28 -6.90 25.15
C GLN A 42 -23.21 -7.32 26.18
N ASP A 43 -22.89 -8.61 26.25
CA ASP A 43 -21.91 -9.12 27.22
C ASP A 43 -20.46 -8.82 26.80
N VAL A 44 -20.21 -8.70 25.49
CA VAL A 44 -18.89 -8.35 24.94
C VAL A 44 -18.68 -6.84 24.97
N ILE A 45 -19.75 -6.07 24.70
CA ILE A 45 -19.73 -4.60 24.81
C ILE A 45 -19.46 -4.18 26.25
N GLY A 46 -20.04 -4.86 27.25
CA GLY A 46 -19.72 -4.57 28.66
C GLY A 46 -18.24 -4.77 29.01
N LEU A 47 -17.62 -5.86 28.54
CA LEU A 47 -16.18 -6.11 28.75
C LEU A 47 -15.29 -5.16 27.93
N TYR A 48 -15.76 -4.73 26.77
CA TYR A 48 -15.10 -3.70 25.96
C TYR A 48 -15.10 -2.34 26.66
N ASP A 49 -16.25 -1.91 27.20
CA ASP A 49 -16.37 -0.67 27.96
C ASP A 49 -15.48 -0.69 29.21
N GLU A 50 -15.41 -1.84 29.89
CA GLU A 50 -14.54 -2.05 31.05
C GLU A 50 -13.05 -1.99 30.67
N THR A 51 -12.69 -2.55 29.50
CA THR A 51 -11.33 -2.47 28.96
C THR A 51 -10.95 -1.02 28.67
N ILE A 52 -11.84 -0.26 28.01
CA ILE A 52 -11.65 1.17 27.76
C ILE A 52 -11.45 1.92 29.07
N HIS A 53 -12.27 1.63 30.08
CA HIS A 53 -12.17 2.28 31.38
C HIS A 53 -10.82 2.01 32.06
N GLN A 54 -10.32 0.76 32.04
CA GLN A 54 -9.00 0.44 32.58
C GLN A 54 -7.86 1.11 31.80
N VAL A 55 -7.96 1.21 30.47
CA VAL A 55 -6.99 1.92 29.63
C VAL A 55 -6.98 3.42 29.95
N LYS A 56 -8.16 4.05 30.15
CA LYS A 56 -8.27 5.44 30.60
C LYS A 56 -7.60 5.64 31.95
N ARG A 57 -7.89 4.77 32.94
CA ARG A 57 -7.26 4.80 34.26
C ARG A 57 -5.74 4.62 34.18
N LEU A 58 -5.23 3.73 33.31
CA LEU A 58 -3.80 3.54 33.09
C LEU A 58 -3.14 4.81 32.55
N ASN A 59 -3.81 5.48 31.63
CA ASN A 59 -3.33 6.71 31.02
C ASN A 59 -3.33 7.88 32.02
N GLU A 60 -4.36 7.97 32.87
CA GLU A 60 -4.44 8.94 33.97
C GLU A 60 -3.31 8.73 35.00
N ILE A 61 -3.00 7.48 35.34
CA ILE A 61 -1.87 7.13 36.22
C ILE A 61 -0.54 7.51 35.57
N ARG A 62 -0.42 7.30 34.25
CA ARG A 62 0.83 7.53 33.51
C ARG A 62 1.10 8.99 33.15
N CYS A 63 0.10 9.87 33.11
CA CYS A 63 0.28 11.30 32.84
C CYS A 63 -0.97 12.13 33.15
N GLY A 64 -0.83 13.19 33.97
CA GLY A 64 -1.83 14.26 34.15
C GLY A 64 -1.99 15.20 32.95
N LYS A 65 -2.15 14.67 31.74
CA LYS A 65 -2.49 15.45 30.53
C LYS A 65 -3.49 14.65 29.68
N SER A 66 -4.56 15.37 29.30
CA SER A 66 -5.66 14.92 28.44
C SER A 66 -5.19 14.05 27.28
N VAL A 67 -5.71 12.84 27.19
CA VAL A 67 -5.53 11.97 26.02
C VAL A 67 -6.65 12.30 25.04
N GLU A 68 -6.29 13.01 23.96
CA GLU A 68 -7.02 12.94 22.71
C GLU A 68 -7.19 11.45 22.35
N GLU A 69 -8.42 11.03 22.07
CA GLU A 69 -8.71 9.71 21.53
C GLU A 69 -7.74 9.41 20.37
N ASN A 70 -7.14 8.21 20.40
CA ASN A 70 -6.31 7.67 19.32
C ASN A 70 -7.10 7.65 18.00
N ARG A 71 -7.14 8.79 17.31
CA ARG A 71 -7.55 8.93 15.93
C ARG A 71 -6.35 8.46 15.11
N GLY A 72 -6.54 7.45 14.26
CA GLY A 72 -5.48 6.88 13.43
C GLY A 72 -4.92 7.91 12.45
N ARG A 73 -3.94 8.70 12.92
CA ARG A 73 -3.25 9.70 12.12
C ARG A 73 -2.11 9.03 11.35
N ASN A 74 -2.07 9.19 10.03
CA ASN A 74 -1.02 8.56 9.20
C ASN A 74 0.39 9.15 9.40
N ASN A 75 0.50 10.26 10.14
CA ASN A 75 1.75 10.95 10.46
C ASN A 75 2.21 10.74 11.92
N GLU A 76 1.65 9.75 12.61
CA GLU A 76 2.05 9.39 13.97
C GLU A 76 2.95 8.14 13.98
N ALA A 77 3.65 7.96 15.11
CA ALA A 77 4.59 6.86 15.29
C ALA A 77 3.99 5.45 15.06
N PRO A 78 2.71 5.14 15.41
CA PRO A 78 2.11 3.84 15.10
C PRO A 78 1.96 3.57 13.59
N ALA A 79 1.47 4.54 12.82
CA ALA A 79 1.34 4.43 11.37
C ALA A 79 2.71 4.29 10.69
N ALA A 80 3.69 5.08 11.17
CA ALA A 80 5.08 4.98 10.73
C ALA A 80 5.67 3.58 11.02
N TYR A 81 5.34 3.00 12.17
CA TYR A 81 5.78 1.65 12.54
C TYR A 81 5.18 0.56 11.63
N ALA A 82 3.87 0.62 11.34
CA ALA A 82 3.20 -0.35 10.48
C ALA A 82 3.72 -0.27 9.04
N LEU A 83 3.92 0.94 8.51
CA LEU A 83 4.45 1.14 7.17
C LEU A 83 5.91 0.65 7.07
N THR A 84 6.75 0.98 8.07
CA THR A 84 8.13 0.47 8.15
C THR A 84 8.17 -1.06 8.22
N SER A 85 7.26 -1.67 8.99
CA SER A 85 7.19 -3.13 9.12
C SER A 85 6.76 -3.81 7.82
N THR A 86 5.82 -3.21 7.09
CA THR A 86 5.40 -3.66 5.75
C THR A 86 6.54 -3.56 4.74
N ILE A 87 7.26 -2.43 4.71
CA ILE A 87 8.46 -2.26 3.86
C ILE A 87 9.51 -3.31 4.20
N LYS A 88 9.75 -3.58 5.49
CA LYS A 88 10.69 -4.62 5.90
C LYS A 88 10.32 -5.99 5.35
N ARG A 89 9.06 -6.41 5.50
CA ARG A 89 8.57 -7.69 4.94
C ARG A 89 8.76 -7.76 3.43
N LEU A 90 8.43 -6.68 2.72
CA LEU A 90 8.64 -6.61 1.28
C LEU A 90 10.12 -6.73 0.91
N LEU A 91 11.03 -6.02 1.56
CA LEU A 91 12.47 -6.12 1.32
C LEU A 91 13.01 -7.53 1.61
N ASP A 92 12.53 -8.18 2.68
CA ASP A 92 12.87 -9.55 3.02
C ASP A 92 12.43 -10.50 1.87
N HIS A 93 11.20 -10.36 1.35
CA HIS A 93 10.71 -11.18 0.21
C HIS A 93 11.38 -10.84 -1.12
N LEU A 94 11.72 -9.58 -1.38
CA LEU A 94 12.46 -9.18 -2.59
C LEU A 94 13.87 -9.77 -2.58
N THR A 95 14.49 -9.83 -1.40
CA THR A 95 15.79 -10.49 -1.20
C THR A 95 15.68 -12.00 -1.39
N GLU A 96 14.68 -12.64 -0.78
CA GLU A 96 14.44 -14.09 -0.87
C GLU A 96 14.15 -14.54 -2.31
N ALA A 97 13.25 -13.84 -3.00
CA ALA A 97 12.85 -14.18 -4.37
C ALA A 97 13.85 -13.69 -5.43
N ASP A 98 14.78 -12.80 -5.06
CA ASP A 98 15.67 -12.08 -5.97
C ASP A 98 14.90 -11.54 -7.20
N LEU A 99 13.77 -10.86 -6.93
CA LEU A 99 12.80 -10.44 -7.95
C LEU A 99 12.30 -9.00 -7.70
N PHE A 100 13.12 -8.03 -8.07
CA PHE A 100 12.90 -6.60 -7.90
C PHE A 100 13.32 -5.82 -9.15
N SER A 101 12.80 -4.60 -9.29
CA SER A 101 13.19 -3.61 -10.29
C SER A 101 13.65 -2.33 -9.58
N ALA A 102 14.38 -1.46 -10.29
CA ALA A 102 14.81 -0.17 -9.75
C ALA A 102 13.63 0.65 -9.18
N LYS A 103 12.50 0.64 -9.89
CA LYS A 103 11.27 1.35 -9.51
C LYS A 103 10.67 0.86 -8.19
N ASP A 104 10.73 -0.45 -7.91
CA ASP A 104 10.23 -0.98 -6.64
C ASP A 104 11.06 -0.44 -5.46
N LEU A 105 12.38 -0.35 -5.66
CA LEU A 105 13.33 0.10 -4.65
C LEU A 105 13.26 1.63 -4.43
N GLU A 106 13.10 2.40 -5.51
CA GLU A 106 12.94 3.85 -5.46
C GLU A 106 11.70 4.27 -4.67
N SER A 107 10.55 3.61 -4.92
CA SER A 107 9.33 3.87 -4.16
C SER A 107 9.54 3.68 -2.65
N MET A 108 10.14 2.54 -2.25
CA MET A 108 10.41 2.26 -0.83
C MET A 108 11.44 3.22 -0.24
N SER A 109 12.41 3.67 -1.02
CA SER A 109 13.41 4.66 -0.59
C SER A 109 12.75 5.98 -0.22
N HIS A 110 11.92 6.52 -1.12
CA HIS A 110 11.16 7.74 -0.86
C HIS A 110 10.26 7.62 0.37
N THR A 111 9.57 6.49 0.53
CA THR A 111 8.74 6.28 1.72
C THR A 111 9.56 6.23 3.01
N LEU A 112 10.73 5.59 3.02
CA LEU A 112 11.62 5.57 4.20
C LEU A 112 12.20 6.95 4.54
N GLU A 113 12.49 7.77 3.54
CA GLU A 113 12.87 9.18 3.72
C GLU A 113 11.75 9.99 4.36
N HIS A 114 10.52 9.88 3.82
CA HIS A 114 9.34 10.52 4.39
C HIS A 114 9.10 10.12 5.85
N LEU A 115 9.14 8.81 6.15
CA LEU A 115 9.00 8.28 7.51
C LEU A 115 10.08 8.79 8.46
N SER A 116 11.30 9.01 7.96
CA SER A 116 12.37 9.62 8.76
C SER A 116 12.03 11.07 9.12
N GLY A 117 11.48 11.83 8.18
CA GLY A 117 11.02 13.21 8.42
C GLY A 117 9.95 13.27 9.52
N ILE A 118 8.98 12.36 9.49
CA ILE A 118 7.91 12.27 10.52
C ILE A 118 8.52 12.09 11.92
N ILE A 119 9.48 11.17 12.07
CA ILE A 119 10.11 10.88 13.36
C ILE A 119 10.94 12.07 13.87
N HIS A 120 11.70 12.72 12.98
CA HIS A 120 12.53 13.86 13.37
C HIS A 120 11.72 15.11 13.74
N ASN A 121 10.57 15.32 13.12
CA ASN A 121 9.69 16.46 13.41
C ASN A 121 8.91 16.27 14.72
N ASN A 122 8.50 15.03 15.04
CA ASN A 122 7.75 14.70 16.25
C ASN A 122 8.61 14.65 17.53
N ALA A 123 9.94 14.57 17.40
CA ALA A 123 10.91 14.55 18.50
C ALA A 123 10.91 15.82 19.39
N THR A 124 10.16 16.86 19.03
CA THR A 124 9.93 18.06 19.85
C THR A 124 8.85 17.87 20.92
N THR A 125 8.07 16.80 20.84
CA THR A 125 7.00 16.49 21.79
C THR A 125 7.51 15.41 22.76
N GLU A 126 7.53 15.67 24.08
CA GLU A 126 8.09 14.80 25.13
C GLU A 126 7.43 13.38 25.26
N ALA A 127 6.57 12.97 24.31
CA ALA A 127 5.60 11.91 24.51
C ALA A 127 6.11 10.47 24.36
N ALA A 128 7.16 10.16 23.56
CA ALA A 128 7.62 8.76 23.44
C ALA A 128 9.03 8.53 22.83
N PRO A 129 10.14 8.90 23.51
CA PRO A 129 11.51 8.75 22.98
C PRO A 129 11.90 7.31 22.56
N TRP A 130 11.33 6.29 23.22
CA TRP A 130 11.65 4.89 22.97
C TRP A 130 11.07 4.37 21.65
N LEU A 131 9.86 4.80 21.29
CA LEU A 131 9.17 4.33 20.07
C LEU A 131 9.83 4.95 18.85
N GLU A 132 10.16 6.24 18.92
CA GLU A 132 10.95 6.93 17.89
C GLU A 132 12.29 6.25 17.65
N THR A 133 13.03 5.92 18.73
CA THR A 133 14.29 5.19 18.63
C THR A 133 14.12 3.81 17.98
N LEU A 134 13.06 3.08 18.33
CA LEU A 134 12.76 1.77 17.76
C LEU A 134 12.45 1.86 16.26
N ILE A 135 11.62 2.83 15.85
CA ILE A 135 11.24 3.02 14.44
C ILE A 135 12.47 3.48 13.66
N ALA A 136 13.26 4.42 14.17
CA ALA A 136 14.52 4.85 13.55
C ALA A 136 15.47 3.66 13.31
N SER A 137 15.67 2.81 14.32
CA SER A 137 16.49 1.59 14.17
C SER A 137 15.93 0.60 13.13
N ARG A 138 14.61 0.53 12.98
CA ARG A 138 13.97 -0.29 11.93
C ARG A 138 14.17 0.32 10.54
N ILE A 139 14.00 1.62 10.40
CA ILE A 139 14.24 2.35 9.14
C ILE A 139 15.68 2.11 8.67
N GLU A 140 16.66 2.22 9.56
CA GLU A 140 18.07 1.98 9.20
C GLU A 140 18.31 0.53 8.72
N ARG A 141 17.64 -0.45 9.32
CA ARG A 141 17.70 -1.84 8.82
C ARG A 141 17.07 -1.99 7.44
N CYS A 142 15.94 -1.31 7.19
CA CYS A 142 15.32 -1.29 5.86
C CYS A 142 16.25 -0.63 4.84
N ARG A 143 16.85 0.52 5.16
CA ARG A 143 17.84 1.20 4.32
C ARG A 143 19.02 0.31 3.98
N ALA A 144 19.61 -0.35 4.96
CA ALA A 144 20.72 -1.26 4.73
C ALA A 144 20.35 -2.42 3.79
N SER A 145 19.13 -2.97 3.90
CA SER A 145 18.63 -3.99 2.97
C SER A 145 18.39 -3.41 1.58
N LEU A 146 17.84 -2.21 1.50
CA LEU A 146 17.54 -1.50 0.26
C LEU A 146 18.83 -1.18 -0.52
N THR A 147 19.87 -0.66 0.14
CA THR A 147 21.18 -0.40 -0.46
C THR A 147 21.80 -1.68 -1.05
N LYS A 148 21.68 -2.83 -0.36
CA LYS A 148 22.14 -4.10 -0.90
C LYS A 148 21.42 -4.47 -2.19
N LEU A 149 20.09 -4.32 -2.24
CA LEU A 149 19.31 -4.58 -3.45
C LEU A 149 19.61 -3.59 -4.57
N GLN A 150 19.79 -2.30 -4.25
CA GLN A 150 20.19 -1.27 -5.22
C GLN A 150 21.54 -1.59 -5.85
N SER A 151 22.53 -1.98 -5.04
CA SER A 151 23.86 -2.35 -5.56
C SER A 151 23.81 -3.52 -6.57
N LYS A 152 22.88 -4.47 -6.39
CA LYS A 152 22.65 -5.54 -7.38
C LYS A 152 22.11 -5.01 -8.71
N VAL A 153 21.23 -4.00 -8.69
CA VAL A 153 20.72 -3.35 -9.92
C VAL A 153 21.81 -2.54 -10.59
N GLU A 154 22.57 -1.77 -9.81
CA GLU A 154 23.66 -0.91 -10.31
C GLU A 154 24.79 -1.72 -10.95
N HIS A 155 25.05 -2.93 -10.45
CA HIS A 155 26.03 -3.85 -11.02
C HIS A 155 25.69 -4.32 -12.44
N ILE A 156 24.43 -4.24 -12.85
CA ILE A 156 24.01 -4.58 -14.21
C ILE A 156 24.34 -3.40 -15.13
N ALA A 157 25.11 -3.67 -16.19
CA ALA A 157 25.47 -2.68 -17.20
C ALA A 157 24.22 -2.00 -17.79
N GLU A 158 24.26 -0.69 -18.02
CA GLU A 158 23.11 0.08 -18.50
C GLU A 158 22.40 -0.51 -19.72
N PRO A 159 23.10 -1.00 -20.77
CA PRO A 159 22.45 -1.62 -21.92
C PRO A 159 21.67 -2.90 -21.61
N LEU A 160 22.00 -3.58 -20.50
CA LEU A 160 21.40 -4.86 -20.11
C LEU A 160 20.24 -4.70 -19.11
N ARG A 161 20.12 -3.55 -18.45
CA ARG A 161 19.04 -3.26 -17.49
C ARG A 161 17.63 -3.45 -18.07
N PRO A 162 17.31 -3.01 -19.30
CA PRO A 162 15.99 -3.23 -19.89
C PRO A 162 15.63 -4.72 -20.04
N THR A 163 16.62 -5.56 -20.39
CA THR A 163 16.44 -7.02 -20.49
C THR A 163 16.17 -7.62 -19.11
N ALA A 164 16.93 -7.22 -18.09
CA ALA A 164 16.71 -7.68 -16.72
C ALA A 164 15.30 -7.30 -16.22
N GLU A 165 14.88 -6.04 -16.42
CA GLU A 165 13.52 -5.57 -16.07
C GLU A 165 12.43 -6.33 -16.81
N LYS A 166 12.65 -6.63 -18.10
CA LYS A 166 11.72 -7.42 -18.91
C LYS A 166 11.56 -8.84 -18.35
N LEU A 167 12.64 -9.50 -17.96
CA LEU A 167 12.59 -10.83 -17.35
C LEU A 167 11.87 -10.82 -15.99
N VAL A 168 12.14 -9.82 -15.15
CA VAL A 168 11.41 -9.62 -13.87
C VAL A 168 9.91 -9.45 -14.14
N SER A 169 9.54 -8.66 -15.15
CA SER A 169 8.16 -8.43 -15.55
C SER A 169 7.49 -9.72 -16.05
N ILE A 170 8.17 -10.53 -16.86
CA ILE A 170 7.68 -11.82 -17.35
C ILE A 170 7.38 -12.76 -16.15
N LEU A 171 8.29 -12.90 -15.19
CA LEU A 171 8.06 -13.72 -13.99
C LEU A 171 6.84 -13.26 -13.18
N ARG A 172 6.69 -11.95 -12.97
CA ARG A 172 5.54 -11.37 -12.25
C ARG A 172 4.22 -11.67 -12.98
N GLN A 173 4.19 -11.50 -14.30
CA GLN A 173 3.01 -11.75 -15.11
C GLN A 173 2.65 -13.23 -15.17
N MET A 174 3.64 -14.13 -15.26
CA MET A 174 3.39 -15.58 -15.19
C MET A 174 2.81 -16.00 -13.84
N ALA A 175 3.37 -15.50 -12.73
CA ALA A 175 2.83 -15.77 -11.40
C ALA A 175 1.39 -15.25 -11.23
N MET A 176 1.08 -14.08 -11.80
CA MET A 176 -0.28 -13.56 -11.86
C MET A 176 -1.21 -14.47 -12.66
N ILE A 177 -0.84 -14.88 -13.87
CA ILE A 177 -1.67 -15.77 -14.71
C ILE A 177 -1.91 -17.11 -14.02
N ASN A 178 -0.88 -17.65 -13.36
CA ASN A 178 -0.96 -18.91 -12.62
C ASN A 178 -1.98 -18.87 -11.47
N THR A 179 -2.32 -17.68 -10.98
CA THR A 179 -3.28 -17.47 -9.88
C THR A 179 -4.60 -16.86 -10.34
N LYS A 180 -4.84 -16.75 -11.66
CA LYS A 180 -6.15 -16.35 -12.19
C LYS A 180 -7.13 -17.51 -12.10
N SER A 181 -8.41 -17.19 -11.93
CA SER A 181 -9.51 -18.17 -11.97
C SER A 181 -9.59 -18.95 -13.29
N LYS A 182 -9.14 -18.34 -14.39
CA LYS A 182 -8.99 -18.98 -15.70
C LYS A 182 -7.54 -18.89 -16.16
N PHE A 183 -6.86 -20.02 -16.16
CA PHE A 183 -5.50 -20.13 -16.65
C PHE A 183 -5.45 -19.95 -18.17
N SER A 184 -4.52 -19.12 -18.64
CA SER A 184 -4.34 -18.81 -20.06
C SER A 184 -3.03 -19.38 -20.56
N GLN A 185 -3.06 -20.62 -21.08
CA GLN A 185 -1.89 -21.24 -21.71
C GLN A 185 -1.35 -20.37 -22.85
N LYS A 186 -2.23 -19.76 -23.65
CA LYS A 186 -1.85 -18.88 -24.76
C LYS A 186 -0.94 -17.74 -24.30
N ASP A 187 -1.24 -17.13 -23.16
CA ASP A 187 -0.41 -16.02 -22.65
C ASP A 187 0.93 -16.50 -22.13
N ILE A 188 1.01 -17.71 -21.58
CA ILE A 188 2.30 -18.30 -21.16
C ILE A 188 3.18 -18.64 -22.38
N HIS A 189 2.62 -19.18 -23.46
CA HIS A 189 3.38 -19.42 -24.71
C HIS A 189 3.89 -18.13 -25.35
N LYS A 190 3.19 -16.99 -25.19
CA LYS A 190 3.71 -15.68 -25.62
C LYS A 190 4.99 -15.31 -24.85
N PHE A 191 5.04 -15.63 -23.55
CA PHE A 191 6.26 -15.41 -22.78
C PHE A 191 7.37 -16.38 -23.15
N GLU A 192 7.05 -17.64 -23.45
CA GLU A 192 8.02 -18.60 -23.98
C GLU A 192 8.73 -18.07 -25.25
N LEU A 193 7.97 -17.48 -26.18
CA LEU A 193 8.53 -16.83 -27.37
C LEU A 193 9.43 -15.64 -27.01
N GLN A 194 8.98 -14.74 -26.12
CA GLN A 194 9.78 -13.60 -25.67
C GLN A 194 11.07 -14.03 -24.96
N LEU A 195 11.02 -15.10 -24.17
CA LEU A 195 12.20 -15.65 -23.51
C LEU A 195 13.18 -16.24 -24.52
N LYS A 196 12.68 -16.88 -25.58
CA LYS A 196 13.52 -17.36 -26.68
C LYS A 196 14.17 -16.21 -27.45
N GLU A 197 13.42 -15.15 -27.75
CA GLU A 197 13.97 -13.94 -28.39
C GLU A 197 15.09 -13.31 -27.54
N ILE A 198 14.92 -13.24 -26.22
CA ILE A 198 15.96 -12.77 -25.30
C ILE A 198 17.16 -13.73 -25.28
N ASP A 199 16.92 -15.03 -25.34
CA ASP A 199 17.97 -16.05 -25.37
C ASP A 199 18.82 -15.96 -26.63
N ASP A 200 18.18 -15.73 -27.79
CA ASP A 200 18.82 -15.55 -29.09
C ASP A 200 19.72 -14.30 -29.16
N MET A 201 19.57 -13.34 -28.22
CA MET A 201 20.47 -12.18 -28.10
C MET A 201 21.84 -12.55 -27.49
N ARG A 202 21.97 -13.71 -26.86
CA ARG A 202 23.21 -14.13 -26.19
C ARG A 202 24.20 -14.70 -27.21
N LYS A 203 25.49 -14.47 -26.97
CA LYS A 203 26.61 -15.12 -27.68
C LYS A 203 27.39 -15.96 -26.69
N ASP A 204 27.57 -17.24 -27.00
CA ASP A 204 28.23 -18.22 -26.12
C ASP A 204 27.68 -18.21 -24.68
N GLY A 205 26.36 -18.05 -24.54
CA GLY A 205 25.65 -18.00 -23.27
C GLY A 205 25.72 -16.67 -22.51
N ASN A 206 26.38 -15.65 -23.06
CA ASN A 206 26.55 -14.34 -22.43
C ASN A 206 25.91 -13.20 -23.22
N PHE A 207 25.47 -12.17 -22.50
CA PHE A 207 25.10 -10.88 -23.10
C PHE A 207 26.36 -10.07 -23.37
N VAL A 208 26.52 -9.61 -24.60
CA VAL A 208 27.71 -8.89 -25.06
C VAL A 208 27.39 -7.51 -25.62
N ASP A 209 28.36 -6.61 -25.61
CA ASP A 209 28.28 -5.30 -26.25
C ASP A 209 28.48 -5.39 -27.79
N GLU A 210 28.45 -4.23 -28.46
CA GLU A 210 28.68 -4.13 -29.92
C GLU A 210 30.06 -4.65 -30.36
N GLN A 211 31.03 -4.67 -29.44
CA GLN A 211 32.41 -5.09 -29.67
C GLN A 211 32.61 -6.58 -29.36
N GLY A 212 31.60 -7.26 -28.81
CA GLY A 212 31.64 -8.66 -28.42
C GLY A 212 32.17 -8.91 -27.01
N ASN A 213 32.39 -7.87 -26.19
CA ASN A 213 32.79 -8.04 -24.80
C ASN A 213 31.58 -8.37 -23.93
N THR A 214 31.75 -9.25 -22.94
CA THR A 214 30.67 -9.60 -22.00
C THR A 214 30.29 -8.40 -21.15
N LEU A 215 28.99 -8.09 -21.15
CA LEU A 215 28.42 -7.01 -20.34
C LEU A 215 28.47 -7.39 -18.85
N GLN A 216 28.74 -6.40 -18.01
CA GLN A 216 28.70 -6.57 -16.56
C GLN A 216 27.29 -6.99 -16.10
N GLY A 217 27.21 -8.01 -15.25
CA GLY A 217 25.95 -8.61 -14.79
C GLY A 217 25.31 -9.60 -15.77
N SER A 218 25.99 -9.97 -16.86
CA SER A 218 25.53 -10.98 -17.83
C SER A 218 25.17 -12.32 -17.18
N ASP A 219 25.99 -12.78 -16.24
CA ASP A 219 25.79 -14.01 -15.47
C ASP A 219 24.49 -13.99 -14.66
N GLY A 220 24.23 -12.90 -13.93
CA GLY A 220 23.01 -12.73 -13.15
C GLY A 220 21.74 -12.67 -14.02
N VAL A 221 21.82 -11.98 -15.17
CA VAL A 221 20.68 -11.88 -16.11
C VAL A 221 20.45 -13.21 -16.84
N THR A 222 21.51 -13.96 -17.15
CA THR A 222 21.44 -15.33 -17.65
C THR A 222 20.74 -16.25 -16.64
N ALA A 223 21.15 -16.23 -15.37
CA ALA A 223 20.49 -17.04 -14.33
C ALA A 223 19.01 -16.66 -14.16
N LEU A 224 18.68 -15.38 -14.31
CA LEU A 224 17.30 -14.90 -14.31
C LEU A 224 16.50 -15.44 -15.50
N LEU A 225 17.07 -15.43 -16.71
CA LEU A 225 16.46 -15.98 -17.93
C LEU A 225 16.18 -17.47 -17.79
N GLU A 226 17.16 -18.25 -17.33
CA GLU A 226 17.01 -19.70 -17.11
C GLU A 226 15.92 -19.97 -16.06
N ARG A 227 15.87 -19.16 -14.99
CA ARG A 227 14.81 -19.24 -13.99
C ARG A 227 13.42 -18.94 -14.56
N CYS A 228 13.32 -17.99 -15.49
CA CYS A 228 12.08 -17.73 -16.23
C CYS A 228 11.68 -18.95 -17.07
N GLN A 229 12.59 -19.48 -17.89
CA GLN A 229 12.35 -20.62 -18.77
C GLN A 229 11.91 -21.87 -17.99
N MET A 230 12.62 -22.21 -16.91
CA MET A 230 12.27 -23.34 -16.04
C MET A 230 10.88 -23.15 -15.44
N TYR A 231 10.56 -21.96 -14.94
CA TYR A 231 9.25 -21.69 -14.34
C TYR A 231 8.12 -21.71 -15.37
N THR A 232 8.35 -21.25 -16.60
CA THR A 232 7.40 -21.37 -17.72
C THR A 232 7.00 -22.83 -17.94
N GLY A 233 7.97 -23.74 -18.01
CA GLY A 233 7.70 -25.18 -18.18
C GLY A 233 6.84 -25.75 -17.05
N ILE A 234 7.20 -25.45 -15.79
CA ILE A 234 6.43 -25.88 -14.62
C ILE A 234 4.99 -25.34 -14.66
N VAL A 235 4.81 -24.05 -14.99
CA VAL A 235 3.47 -23.42 -15.04
C VAL A 235 2.61 -24.02 -16.16
N LEU A 236 3.19 -24.34 -17.33
CA LEU A 236 2.50 -25.01 -18.42
C LEU A 236 2.08 -26.44 -18.04
N GLU A 237 2.98 -27.20 -17.42
CA GLU A 237 2.71 -28.57 -16.95
C GLU A 237 1.56 -28.58 -15.92
N ARG A 238 1.59 -27.66 -14.96
CA ARG A 238 0.56 -27.57 -13.91
C ARG A 238 -0.78 -27.07 -14.45
N GLY A 239 -0.77 -26.23 -15.48
CA GLY A 239 -2.00 -25.77 -16.13
C GLY A 239 -2.93 -24.98 -15.21
N GLY A 240 -2.39 -24.27 -14.22
CA GLY A 240 -3.15 -23.56 -13.19
C GLY A 240 -3.77 -24.44 -12.09
N LYS A 241 -3.46 -25.74 -12.07
CA LYS A 241 -3.89 -26.64 -11.00
C LYS A 241 -2.98 -26.49 -9.78
N PHE A 242 -3.57 -26.13 -8.65
CA PHE A 242 -2.88 -26.06 -7.38
C PHE A 242 -3.07 -27.34 -6.56
N PRO A 243 -2.02 -27.92 -5.94
CA PRO A 243 -2.15 -29.16 -5.18
C PRO A 243 -3.11 -29.05 -3.99
N ASP A 244 -4.00 -30.04 -3.85
CA ASP A 244 -5.06 -30.04 -2.83
C ASP A 244 -4.51 -29.97 -1.39
N LYS A 245 -3.36 -30.61 -1.14
CA LYS A 245 -2.70 -30.60 0.17
C LYS A 245 -2.35 -29.18 0.68
N TRP A 246 -2.14 -28.23 -0.23
CA TRP A 246 -1.78 -26.86 0.11
C TRP A 246 -2.93 -25.85 -0.06
N ARG A 247 -4.13 -26.32 -0.45
CA ARG A 247 -5.31 -25.47 -0.62
C ARG A 247 -5.69 -24.64 0.61
N PRO A 248 -5.63 -25.18 1.84
CA PRO A 248 -6.01 -24.38 3.01
C PRO A 248 -5.23 -23.07 3.16
N ILE A 249 -3.94 -23.07 2.80
CA ILE A 249 -3.10 -21.86 2.81
C ILE A 249 -3.37 -21.01 1.57
N TYR A 250 -3.43 -21.65 0.39
CA TYR A 250 -3.64 -20.97 -0.88
C TYR A 250 -4.97 -20.21 -0.94
N ASP A 251 -6.07 -20.82 -0.50
CA ASP A 251 -7.41 -20.24 -0.56
C ASP A 251 -7.53 -18.98 0.32
N VAL A 252 -6.84 -18.96 1.45
CA VAL A 252 -6.74 -17.75 2.31
C VAL A 252 -5.92 -16.67 1.60
N LEU A 253 -4.73 -17.00 1.11
CA LEU A 253 -3.84 -16.04 0.45
C LEU A 253 -4.43 -15.44 -0.83
N ILE A 254 -5.09 -16.27 -1.65
CA ILE A 254 -5.74 -15.79 -2.88
C ILE A 254 -6.95 -14.91 -2.56
N GLY A 255 -7.70 -15.24 -1.49
CA GLY A 255 -8.79 -14.42 -0.98
C GLY A 255 -8.32 -13.04 -0.56
N ILE A 256 -7.32 -12.99 0.34
CA ILE A 256 -6.68 -11.74 0.80
C ILE A 256 -6.20 -10.92 -0.39
N ARG A 257 -5.48 -11.55 -1.34
CA ARG A 257 -4.98 -10.86 -2.52
C ARG A 257 -6.11 -10.23 -3.34
N ASN A 258 -7.19 -10.98 -3.60
CA ASN A 258 -8.30 -10.51 -4.42
C ASN A 258 -9.09 -9.39 -3.73
N ASP A 259 -9.27 -9.48 -2.41
CA ASP A 259 -9.94 -8.43 -1.64
C ASP A 259 -9.12 -7.14 -1.65
N LEU A 260 -7.80 -7.23 -1.45
CA LEU A 260 -6.87 -6.09 -1.54
C LEU A 260 -6.79 -5.51 -2.96
N ASP A 261 -6.79 -6.36 -3.99
CA ASP A 261 -6.84 -5.93 -5.40
C ASP A 261 -8.11 -5.14 -5.68
N LYS A 262 -9.26 -5.66 -5.24
CA LYS A 262 -10.55 -4.96 -5.35
C LYS A 262 -10.52 -3.62 -4.63
N LEU A 263 -10.01 -3.57 -3.40
CA LEU A 263 -9.83 -2.32 -2.65
C LEU A 263 -8.94 -1.32 -3.38
N SER A 264 -7.85 -1.79 -4.00
CA SER A 264 -6.93 -0.93 -4.76
C SER A 264 -7.57 -0.35 -6.04
N LEU A 265 -8.48 -1.09 -6.67
CA LEU A 265 -9.23 -0.62 -7.85
C LEU A 265 -10.35 0.34 -7.46
N THR A 266 -11.03 0.06 -6.34
CA THR A 266 -12.04 0.95 -5.77
C THR A 266 -11.35 1.97 -4.88
N GLN A 267 -10.65 2.93 -5.50
CA GLN A 267 -10.34 4.27 -4.96
C GLN A 267 -10.68 4.38 -3.45
N ALA A 268 -9.73 3.96 -2.61
CA ALA A 268 -9.96 3.52 -1.24
C ALA A 268 -10.04 4.70 -0.25
N TRP A 269 -10.97 5.64 -0.49
CA TRP A 269 -11.05 6.93 0.22
C TRP A 269 -11.71 6.87 1.60
N SER A 270 -11.76 5.69 2.23
CA SER A 270 -12.16 5.51 3.64
C SER A 270 -11.38 4.40 4.32
N LEU A 271 -10.33 3.88 3.67
CA LEU A 271 -9.55 2.79 4.20
C LEU A 271 -8.70 3.31 5.35
N ARG A 272 -9.04 2.89 6.56
CA ARG A 272 -8.21 3.16 7.74
C ARG A 272 -7.12 2.12 7.83
N GLU A 273 -6.03 2.47 8.51
CA GLU A 273 -4.95 1.53 8.82
C GLU A 273 -5.48 0.27 9.54
N THR A 274 -6.49 0.42 10.39
CA THR A 274 -7.16 -0.69 11.07
C THR A 274 -7.84 -1.68 10.12
N ASP A 275 -8.32 -1.20 8.97
CA ASP A 275 -8.99 -2.04 7.97
C ASP A 275 -7.96 -2.91 7.21
N LEU A 276 -6.69 -2.50 7.20
CA LEU A 276 -5.57 -3.29 6.65
C LEU A 276 -4.95 -4.26 7.66
N TYR A 277 -5.13 -3.99 8.96
CA TYR A 277 -4.51 -4.75 10.04
C TYR A 277 -4.89 -6.24 10.03
N ASP A 278 -6.15 -6.56 9.76
CA ASP A 278 -6.61 -7.95 9.70
C ASP A 278 -5.98 -8.74 8.55
N PHE A 279 -5.74 -8.08 7.41
CA PHE A 279 -4.99 -8.67 6.30
C PHE A 279 -3.52 -8.88 6.67
N GLN A 280 -2.87 -7.86 7.24
CA GLN A 280 -1.48 -7.96 7.71
C GLN A 280 -1.29 -9.11 8.69
N ARG A 281 -2.16 -9.23 9.69
CA ARG A 281 -2.08 -10.28 10.71
C ARG A 281 -2.22 -11.69 10.14
N GLN A 282 -3.12 -11.87 9.18
CA GLN A 282 -3.29 -13.17 8.51
C GLN A 282 -2.07 -13.51 7.64
N LEU A 283 -1.53 -12.52 6.92
CA LEU A 283 -0.31 -12.68 6.13
C LEU A 283 0.88 -13.02 7.04
N ASP A 284 1.10 -12.25 8.11
CA ASP A 284 2.18 -12.48 9.08
C ASP A 284 2.11 -13.89 9.66
N LYS A 285 0.91 -14.36 10.03
CA LYS A 285 0.71 -15.72 10.56
C LYS A 285 1.11 -16.80 9.56
N ILE A 286 0.77 -16.63 8.28
CA ILE A 286 1.12 -17.60 7.23
C ILE A 286 2.60 -17.50 6.85
N ASP A 287 3.16 -16.30 6.87
CA ASP A 287 4.56 -16.03 6.53
C ASP A 287 5.50 -16.55 7.63
N GLU A 288 5.14 -16.37 8.90
CA GLU A 288 5.88 -16.85 10.07
C GLU A 288 5.77 -18.36 10.31
N SER A 289 4.81 -19.05 9.68
CA SER A 289 4.71 -20.52 9.79
C SER A 289 5.76 -21.26 8.95
N ARG A 290 6.53 -20.53 8.13
CA ARG A 290 7.58 -21.10 7.30
C ARG A 290 8.77 -21.58 8.13
N VAL A 291 9.36 -22.68 7.71
CA VAL A 291 10.63 -23.21 8.23
C VAL A 291 11.67 -23.06 7.12
N ASP A 292 12.75 -22.33 7.39
CA ASP A 292 13.84 -22.05 6.45
C ASP A 292 13.37 -21.56 5.06
N GLY A 293 12.35 -20.69 5.05
CA GLY A 293 11.79 -20.11 3.83
C GLY A 293 10.79 -21.00 3.08
N ASN A 294 10.39 -22.14 3.63
CA ASN A 294 9.42 -23.05 3.00
C ASN A 294 8.28 -23.46 3.94
N TRP A 295 7.18 -23.96 3.39
CA TRP A 295 6.09 -24.57 4.16
C TRP A 295 6.31 -26.07 4.27
N ILE A 296 5.99 -26.62 5.44
CA ILE A 296 6.12 -28.04 5.75
C ILE A 296 4.71 -28.64 5.86
N ASP A 297 4.47 -29.76 5.20
CA ASP A 297 3.19 -30.47 5.28
C ASP A 297 3.09 -31.36 6.54
N ASP A 298 1.94 -31.99 6.74
CA ASP A 298 1.66 -32.83 7.92
C ASP A 298 2.62 -34.03 8.04
N GLU A 299 3.30 -34.41 6.95
CA GLU A 299 4.30 -35.49 6.89
C GLU A 299 5.74 -34.99 7.10
N GLY A 300 5.92 -33.68 7.35
CA GLY A 300 7.23 -33.09 7.54
C GLY A 300 7.97 -32.77 6.23
N GLN A 301 7.31 -32.83 5.07
CA GLN A 301 7.94 -32.60 3.77
C GLN A 301 7.83 -31.14 3.33
N PRO A 302 8.89 -30.55 2.77
CA PRO A 302 8.86 -29.20 2.26
C PRO A 302 7.98 -29.10 1.00
N ALA A 303 7.32 -27.95 0.83
CA ALA A 303 6.56 -27.66 -0.37
C ALA A 303 7.48 -27.68 -1.60
N GLU A 304 7.02 -28.32 -2.67
CA GLU A 304 7.71 -28.31 -3.96
C GLU A 304 7.82 -26.88 -4.51
N LEU A 305 8.78 -26.66 -5.41
CA LEU A 305 9.13 -25.33 -5.92
C LEU A 305 7.92 -24.56 -6.49
N TYR A 306 7.01 -25.25 -7.19
CA TYR A 306 5.79 -24.64 -7.73
C TYR A 306 4.89 -24.05 -6.63
N VAL A 307 4.67 -24.82 -5.56
CA VAL A 307 3.85 -24.43 -4.42
C VAL A 307 4.51 -23.28 -3.68
N GLN A 308 5.78 -23.46 -3.29
CA GLN A 308 6.54 -22.45 -2.53
C GLN A 308 6.52 -21.10 -3.25
N ARG A 309 6.83 -21.07 -4.56
CA ARG A 309 6.85 -19.84 -5.36
C ARG A 309 5.47 -19.21 -5.50
N THR A 310 4.42 -20.02 -5.65
CA THR A 310 3.05 -19.51 -5.79
C THR A 310 2.56 -18.88 -4.48
N LEU A 311 2.78 -19.53 -3.33
CA LEU A 311 2.41 -18.98 -2.02
C LEU A 311 3.21 -17.71 -1.70
N LEU A 312 4.52 -17.71 -1.92
CA LEU A 312 5.37 -16.53 -1.72
C LEU A 312 4.97 -15.37 -2.64
N TYR A 313 4.57 -15.66 -3.89
CA TYR A 313 4.01 -14.64 -4.78
C TYR A 313 2.73 -14.01 -4.20
N LEU A 314 1.79 -14.81 -3.71
CA LEU A 314 0.53 -14.30 -3.16
C LEU A 314 0.77 -13.45 -1.91
N ILE A 315 1.66 -13.87 -1.02
CA ILE A 315 2.04 -13.10 0.16
C ILE A 315 2.65 -11.76 -0.23
N ARG A 316 3.71 -11.78 -1.06
CA ARG A 316 4.39 -10.56 -1.50
C ARG A 316 3.45 -9.63 -2.26
N ARG A 317 2.56 -10.17 -3.11
CA ARG A 317 1.59 -9.36 -3.84
C ARG A 317 0.59 -8.70 -2.89
N SER A 318 0.15 -9.42 -1.85
CA SER A 318 -0.75 -8.89 -0.83
C SER A 318 -0.09 -7.80 0.01
N TYR A 319 1.15 -8.00 0.49
CA TYR A 319 1.91 -6.91 1.13
C TYR A 319 2.16 -5.73 0.18
N GLY A 320 2.35 -5.99 -1.11
CA GLY A 320 2.49 -4.95 -2.13
C GLY A 320 1.23 -4.10 -2.27
N TYR A 321 0.04 -4.72 -2.23
CA TYR A 321 -1.22 -3.98 -2.19
C TYR A 321 -1.39 -3.22 -0.87
N ILE A 322 -1.09 -3.82 0.28
CA ILE A 322 -1.15 -3.14 1.58
C ILE A 322 -0.24 -1.92 1.56
N TYR A 323 1.01 -2.06 1.13
CA TYR A 323 1.94 -0.96 0.99
C TYR A 323 1.39 0.14 0.08
N HIS A 324 0.91 -0.22 -1.11
CA HIS A 324 0.31 0.73 -2.05
C HIS A 324 -0.89 1.45 -1.43
N LEU A 325 -1.78 0.72 -0.77
CA LEU A 325 -2.95 1.27 -0.09
C LEU A 325 -2.54 2.22 1.02
N MET A 326 -1.58 1.87 1.88
CA MET A 326 -1.09 2.73 2.97
C MET A 326 -0.46 4.04 2.48
N ILE A 327 0.28 4.01 1.36
CA ILE A 327 0.89 5.24 0.81
C ILE A 327 -0.08 6.07 -0.03
N SER A 328 -1.15 5.44 -0.55
CA SER A 328 -2.18 6.12 -1.36
C SER A 328 -3.36 6.62 -0.53
N SER A 329 -3.58 6.03 0.64
CA SER A 329 -4.61 6.46 1.58
C SER A 329 -4.11 7.71 2.29
N GLU A 330 -4.54 8.87 1.81
CA GLU A 330 -4.64 10.05 2.67
C GLU A 330 -6.00 9.95 3.36
N PRO A 331 -6.06 9.66 4.67
CA PRO A 331 -7.31 9.55 5.39
C PRO A 331 -7.91 10.94 5.48
N VAL A 332 -8.81 11.25 4.56
CA VAL A 332 -9.76 12.33 4.74
C VAL A 332 -10.67 11.92 5.88
N SER A 333 -10.57 12.64 6.99
CA SER A 333 -11.41 12.40 8.18
C SER A 333 -12.89 12.29 7.80
N GLU A 334 -13.68 11.53 8.56
CA GLU A 334 -15.11 11.33 8.28
C GLU A 334 -15.87 12.66 8.10
N ALA A 335 -15.45 13.70 8.81
CA ALA A 335 -16.04 15.03 8.72
C ALA A 335 -15.78 15.73 7.38
N LEU A 336 -14.69 15.42 6.68
CA LEU A 336 -14.35 15.97 5.38
C LEU A 336 -14.77 15.08 4.20
N LEU A 337 -15.15 13.82 4.43
CA LEU A 337 -15.63 12.92 3.38
C LEU A 337 -16.75 13.50 2.51
N PRO A 338 -17.79 14.16 3.06
CA PRO A 338 -18.84 14.75 2.23
C PRO A 338 -18.29 15.82 1.27
N ILE A 339 -17.30 16.60 1.71
CA ILE A 339 -16.68 17.66 0.91
C ILE A 339 -15.79 17.04 -0.17
N TYR A 340 -14.96 16.09 0.22
CA TYR A 340 -14.06 15.38 -0.67
C TYR A 340 -14.79 14.68 -1.83
N ASN A 341 -15.87 13.94 -1.53
CA ASN A 341 -16.68 13.27 -2.54
C ASN A 341 -17.35 14.25 -3.52
N GLN A 342 -17.78 15.42 -3.03
CA GLN A 342 -18.33 16.48 -3.88
C GLN A 342 -17.26 17.04 -4.83
N LEU A 343 -16.04 17.26 -4.35
CA LEU A 343 -14.93 17.76 -5.17
C LEU A 343 -14.46 16.74 -6.20
N GLN A 344 -14.40 15.45 -5.86
CA GLN A 344 -14.09 14.41 -6.85
C GLN A 344 -15.12 14.35 -7.97
N THR A 345 -16.40 14.42 -7.61
CA THR A 345 -17.49 14.44 -8.59
C THR A 345 -17.35 15.66 -9.51
N LEU A 346 -17.08 16.84 -8.94
CA LEU A 346 -16.82 18.06 -9.70
C LEU A 346 -15.62 17.93 -10.64
N LYS A 347 -14.48 17.41 -10.16
CA LYS A 347 -13.27 17.17 -10.96
C LYS A 347 -13.58 16.30 -12.16
N ARG A 348 -14.31 15.20 -11.95
CA ARG A 348 -14.71 14.30 -13.04
C ARG A 348 -15.59 15.01 -14.07
N CYS A 349 -16.61 15.73 -13.64
CA CYS A 349 -17.48 16.48 -14.55
C CYS A 349 -16.70 17.55 -15.34
N LEU A 350 -15.80 18.29 -14.68
CA LEU A 350 -14.96 19.31 -15.33
C LEU A 350 -14.01 18.68 -16.37
N LEU A 351 -13.40 17.53 -16.06
CA LEU A 351 -12.57 16.80 -17.02
C LEU A 351 -13.40 16.26 -18.20
N GLU A 352 -14.60 15.75 -17.97
CA GLU A 352 -15.51 15.31 -19.04
C GLU A 352 -15.89 16.48 -19.96
N VAL A 353 -16.17 17.67 -19.41
CA VAL A 353 -16.41 18.90 -20.19
C VAL A 353 -15.17 19.27 -21.01
N LYS A 354 -13.98 19.27 -20.41
CA LYS A 354 -12.71 19.57 -21.10
C LYS A 354 -12.45 18.59 -22.26
N ASN A 355 -12.63 17.30 -22.02
CA ASN A 355 -12.44 16.25 -23.02
C ASN A 355 -13.49 16.30 -24.14
N SER A 356 -14.68 16.86 -23.87
CA SER A 356 -15.74 17.03 -24.86
C SER A 356 -15.60 18.31 -25.70
N GLY A 357 -14.47 19.02 -25.59
CA GLY A 357 -14.19 20.24 -26.35
C GLY A 357 -14.52 21.55 -25.63
N GLY A 358 -14.80 21.51 -24.32
CA GLY A 358 -15.10 22.69 -23.51
C GLY A 358 -16.58 23.08 -23.52
N VAL A 359 -16.88 24.33 -23.17
CA VAL A 359 -18.24 24.89 -23.13
C VAL A 359 -18.45 25.91 -24.24
N ALA A 360 -19.69 26.04 -24.72
CA ALA A 360 -20.02 27.04 -25.75
C ALA A 360 -20.14 28.46 -25.17
N SER A 361 -20.45 28.58 -23.88
CA SER A 361 -20.54 29.86 -23.20
C SER A 361 -20.05 29.77 -21.75
N VAL A 362 -19.45 30.86 -21.24
CA VAL A 362 -19.00 30.94 -19.83
C VAL A 362 -20.14 30.70 -18.84
N ARG A 363 -21.39 30.99 -19.22
CA ARG A 363 -22.57 30.76 -18.37
C ARG A 363 -22.78 29.29 -18.03
N GLU A 364 -22.38 28.37 -18.89
CA GLU A 364 -22.47 26.93 -18.64
C GLU A 364 -21.54 26.47 -17.52
N LEU A 365 -20.51 27.27 -17.17
CA LEU A 365 -19.61 27.00 -16.05
C LEU A 365 -20.15 27.49 -14.71
N TYR A 366 -21.23 28.30 -14.68
CA TYR A 366 -21.75 28.88 -13.45
C TYR A 366 -22.16 27.85 -12.38
N PRO A 367 -22.80 26.72 -12.72
CA PRO A 367 -23.11 25.69 -11.73
C PRO A 367 -21.85 25.14 -11.03
N TYR A 368 -20.76 24.92 -11.78
CA TYR A 368 -19.49 24.46 -11.23
C TYR A 368 -18.84 25.52 -10.34
N SER A 369 -18.76 26.76 -10.82
CA SER A 369 -18.24 27.90 -10.04
C SER A 369 -19.01 28.11 -8.74
N MET A 370 -20.34 28.03 -8.78
CA MET A 370 -21.19 28.18 -7.59
C MET A 370 -20.95 27.05 -6.60
N LYS A 371 -20.82 25.80 -7.06
CA LYS A 371 -20.54 24.67 -6.18
C LYS A 371 -19.15 24.75 -5.56
N LEU A 372 -18.12 25.13 -6.33
CA LEU A 372 -16.75 25.32 -5.84
C LEU A 372 -16.68 26.43 -4.79
N ASN A 373 -17.28 27.59 -5.06
CA ASN A 373 -17.37 28.68 -4.09
C ASN A 373 -18.18 28.27 -2.85
N SER A 374 -19.25 27.49 -3.00
CA SER A 374 -20.01 26.97 -1.87
C SER A 374 -19.17 26.06 -0.97
N ILE A 375 -18.26 25.26 -1.54
CA ILE A 375 -17.35 24.41 -0.76
C ILE A 375 -16.25 25.24 -0.12
N ASP A 376 -15.67 26.18 -0.87
CA ASP A 376 -14.67 27.13 -0.38
C ASP A 376 -15.18 27.95 0.82
N ASN A 377 -16.42 28.43 0.76
CA ASN A 377 -17.07 29.17 1.85
C ASN A 377 -17.28 28.35 3.14
N MET A 378 -17.10 27.03 3.11
CA MET A 378 -17.12 26.21 4.33
C MET A 378 -15.80 26.33 5.12
N ARG A 379 -14.79 27.01 4.57
CA ARG A 379 -13.49 27.24 5.21
C ARG A 379 -13.53 28.49 6.08
N VAL A 380 -12.83 28.43 7.20
CA VAL A 380 -12.53 29.56 8.10
C VAL A 380 -11.01 29.75 8.08
N ASP A 381 -10.54 30.95 7.73
CA ASP A 381 -9.11 31.26 7.55
C ASP A 381 -8.36 30.28 6.63
N GLY A 382 -9.02 29.87 5.54
CA GLY A 382 -8.47 28.94 4.55
C GLY A 382 -8.46 27.47 4.98
N LYS A 383 -9.06 27.13 6.14
CA LYS A 383 -9.10 25.78 6.72
C LYS A 383 -10.54 25.33 6.95
N PHE A 384 -10.85 24.08 6.67
CA PHE A 384 -12.06 23.44 7.18
C PHE A 384 -11.90 23.16 8.69
N LEU A 385 -12.90 23.52 9.50
CA LEU A 385 -12.87 23.31 10.95
C LEU A 385 -14.03 22.43 11.39
N VAL A 386 -13.78 21.55 12.36
CA VAL A 386 -14.79 20.71 13.00
C VAL A 386 -14.58 20.80 14.50
N ALA A 387 -15.53 21.42 15.21
CA ALA A 387 -15.44 21.65 16.66
C ALA A 387 -14.10 22.29 17.08
N ASP A 388 -13.68 23.32 16.33
CA ASP A 388 -12.44 24.10 16.50
C ASP A 388 -11.12 23.39 16.13
N ASP A 389 -11.17 22.13 15.72
CA ASP A 389 -10.00 21.39 15.23
C ASP A 389 -9.92 21.36 13.70
N ILE A 390 -8.68 21.28 13.19
CA ILE A 390 -8.40 21.04 11.77
C ILE A 390 -8.53 19.53 11.50
N PRO A 391 -9.48 19.09 10.65
CA PRO A 391 -9.67 17.68 10.37
C PRO A 391 -8.56 17.09 9.48
N GLU A 392 -8.28 15.80 9.63
CA GLU A 392 -7.26 15.08 8.85
C GLU A 392 -7.63 14.98 7.36
N GLY A 393 -6.61 14.99 6.49
CA GLY A 393 -6.76 14.98 5.03
C GLY A 393 -7.20 16.32 4.45
N GLN A 394 -7.21 17.39 5.26
CA GLN A 394 -7.53 18.73 4.79
C GLN A 394 -6.61 19.22 3.66
N GLY A 395 -5.30 18.90 3.71
CA GLY A 395 -4.36 19.28 2.66
C GLY A 395 -4.82 18.76 1.29
N SER A 396 -5.19 17.48 1.23
CA SER A 396 -5.72 16.80 0.05
C SER A 396 -7.04 17.40 -0.44
N VAL A 397 -7.95 17.76 0.47
CA VAL A 397 -9.22 18.41 0.13
C VAL A 397 -8.96 19.82 -0.43
N ILE A 398 -8.01 20.56 0.13
CA ILE A 398 -7.62 21.90 -0.33
C ILE A 398 -6.94 21.81 -1.70
N GLU A 399 -6.03 20.85 -1.90
CA GLU A 399 -5.37 20.62 -3.18
C GLU A 399 -6.40 20.25 -4.25
N LEU A 400 -7.28 19.29 -3.97
CA LEU A 400 -8.35 18.89 -4.89
C LEU A 400 -9.31 20.05 -5.20
N LEU A 401 -9.60 20.90 -4.22
CA LEU A 401 -10.39 22.12 -4.41
C LEU A 401 -9.66 23.10 -5.34
N SER A 402 -8.36 23.31 -5.14
CA SER A 402 -7.51 24.15 -6.00
C SER A 402 -7.49 23.62 -7.43
N GLU A 403 -7.24 22.32 -7.62
CA GLU A 403 -7.26 21.69 -8.95
C GLU A 403 -8.60 21.88 -9.66
N CYS A 404 -9.72 21.78 -8.94
CA CYS A 404 -11.03 22.02 -9.53
C CYS A 404 -11.24 23.49 -9.93
N PHE A 405 -10.73 24.44 -9.13
CA PHE A 405 -10.71 25.86 -9.50
C PHE A 405 -9.87 26.10 -10.74
N ASP A 406 -8.68 25.50 -10.82
CA ASP A 406 -7.78 25.62 -11.96
C ASP A 406 -8.42 25.06 -13.24
N LEU A 407 -8.99 23.85 -13.19
CA LEU A 407 -9.72 23.25 -14.32
C LEU A 407 -10.89 24.11 -14.78
N ASN A 408 -11.67 24.67 -13.85
CA ASN A 408 -12.80 25.53 -14.16
C ASN A 408 -12.34 26.88 -14.76
N TYR A 409 -11.22 27.42 -14.29
CA TYR A 409 -10.62 28.63 -14.84
C TYR A 409 -10.08 28.40 -16.26
N GLU A 410 -9.37 27.30 -16.51
CA GLU A 410 -8.90 26.91 -17.85
C GLU A 410 -10.06 26.82 -18.85
N LEU A 411 -11.15 26.13 -18.48
CA LEU A 411 -12.35 26.02 -19.31
C LEU A 411 -12.99 27.38 -19.60
N ARG A 412 -12.99 28.28 -18.62
CA ARG A 412 -13.52 29.63 -18.78
C ARG A 412 -12.68 30.45 -19.76
N VAL A 413 -11.35 30.42 -19.64
CA VAL A 413 -10.44 31.11 -20.56
C VAL A 413 -10.65 30.60 -21.98
N ALA A 414 -10.71 29.27 -22.17
CA ALA A 414 -10.96 28.66 -23.47
C ALA A 414 -12.30 29.10 -24.09
N ALA A 415 -13.37 29.21 -23.27
CA ALA A 415 -14.68 29.68 -23.72
C ALA A 415 -14.69 31.17 -24.08
N GLU A 416 -13.98 32.01 -23.30
CA GLU A 416 -13.83 33.43 -23.60
C GLU A 416 -13.06 33.65 -24.91
N ASP A 417 -11.98 32.90 -25.15
CA ASP A 417 -11.19 32.97 -26.39
C ASP A 417 -11.98 32.47 -27.61
N ALA A 418 -12.76 31.38 -27.46
CA ALA A 418 -13.66 30.90 -28.50
C ALA A 418 -14.74 31.95 -28.86
N SER A 419 -15.26 32.67 -27.86
CA SER A 419 -16.25 33.73 -28.08
C SER A 419 -15.67 34.97 -28.77
N ARG A 420 -14.44 35.37 -28.43
CA ARG A 420 -13.72 36.50 -29.07
C ARG A 420 -13.40 36.23 -30.53
N SER A 421 -13.06 34.97 -30.85
CA SER A 421 -12.76 34.51 -32.21
C SER A 421 -13.98 34.52 -33.14
N GLN A 422 -15.20 34.60 -32.59
CA GLN A 422 -16.47 34.60 -33.33
C GLN A 422 -17.06 36.00 -33.59
N THR A 423 -16.49 37.07 -33.00
CA THR A 423 -16.87 38.46 -33.30
C THR A 423 -16.01 39.04 -34.43
N PRO A 424 -16.54 39.27 -35.65
CA PRO A 424 -15.78 39.92 -36.71
C PRO A 424 -15.58 41.41 -36.39
N ASP A 425 -14.36 41.90 -36.56
CA ASP A 425 -13.98 43.30 -36.48
C ASP A 425 -14.81 44.12 -37.49
N LYS A 426 -15.82 44.85 -37.01
CA LYS A 426 -16.54 45.83 -37.84
C LYS A 426 -15.69 47.09 -37.89
N THR A 427 -14.72 47.13 -38.79
CA THR A 427 -14.08 48.38 -39.20
C THR A 427 -15.13 49.25 -39.91
N PRO A 428 -15.39 50.49 -39.48
CA PRO A 428 -16.30 51.36 -40.22
C PRO A 428 -15.55 51.93 -41.43
N GLU A 429 -15.98 51.55 -42.65
CA GLU A 429 -15.59 52.26 -43.87
C GLU A 429 -16.10 53.71 -43.79
N ILE A 430 -15.18 54.65 -43.60
CA ILE A 430 -15.42 56.08 -43.77
C ILE A 430 -15.40 56.35 -45.27
N ARG A 431 -16.48 56.98 -45.75
CA ARG A 431 -16.69 57.42 -47.15
C ARG A 431 -15.64 58.38 -47.66
#